data_AF-A0A120AGW3-F1
#
_entry.id   AF-A0A120AGW3-F1
#
_cell.length_a   1.000
_cell.length_b   1.000
_cell.length_c   1.000
_cell.angle_alpha   90.00
_cell.angle_beta   90.00
_cell.angle_gamma   90.00
#
_symmetry.space_group_name_H-M   'P 1'
#
loop_
_entity.id
_entity.type
_entity.pdbx_description
1 polymer ?
#
loop_
_entity_poly.entity_id
_entity_poly.type
_entity_poly.pdbx_seq_one_letter_code
_entity_poly.pdbx_strand_id
1 'polypeptide(L)'
;MAALLACLLIVGCTRTPLYSQLDEQQANELMAALLDAGIPAEKDPSPSKTGWEVMVNRGDIPYAMQVLTSRGLPRAKYSSLGDVFKKEGFASSALEEKARYLYGLSQELQRTLTRIDGVVEARVHIALPDRDPLGGNVQDSSASVLIFERPGQSLRDRETDIKVFVKDSVEGLDDVNKVTVKFFTVTAPPKAHQGGGPLNAVIGSIDLSAVIIGAGVLVVLAIVAFFFGRLRSRFAPAAAAAPTNARSGVWNG
;
A
#
# COMPACT_ATOMS: atom_id res chain seq x y z
N MET A 1 -27.87 15.92 20.20
CA MET A 1 -26.55 15.25 20.07
C MET A 1 -26.63 13.89 19.37
N ALA A 2 -27.60 13.02 19.68
CA ALA A 2 -27.73 11.70 19.01
C ALA A 2 -27.91 11.77 17.47
N ALA A 3 -28.61 12.77 16.94
CA ALA A 3 -28.80 12.93 15.50
C ALA A 3 -27.51 13.34 14.75
N LEU A 4 -26.64 14.14 15.38
CA LEU A 4 -25.34 14.54 14.81
C LEU A 4 -24.34 13.38 14.82
N LEU A 5 -24.37 12.55 15.87
CA LEU A 5 -23.57 11.32 15.96
C LEU A 5 -24.02 10.27 14.94
N ALA A 6 -25.33 10.17 14.69
CA ALA A 6 -25.91 9.27 13.69
C ALA A 6 -25.59 9.72 12.25
N CYS A 7 -25.57 11.02 11.96
CA CYS A 7 -25.17 11.53 10.64
C CYS A 7 -23.67 11.32 10.35
N LEU A 8 -22.80 11.35 11.37
CA LEU A 8 -21.36 11.08 11.20
C LEU A 8 -21.07 9.61 10.86
N LEU A 9 -21.92 8.69 11.29
CA LEU A 9 -21.78 7.25 11.03
C LEU A 9 -22.28 6.81 9.64
N ILE A 10 -22.96 7.68 8.89
CA ILE A 10 -23.56 7.38 7.56
C ILE A 10 -22.72 7.96 6.41
N VAL A 11 -21.52 8.51 6.68
CA VAL A 11 -20.53 8.70 5.62
C VAL A 11 -20.01 7.31 5.24
N GLY A 12 -20.82 6.57 4.49
CA GLY A 12 -20.46 5.28 3.95
C GLY A 12 -19.26 5.47 3.06
N CYS A 13 -18.18 4.75 3.38
CA CYS A 13 -17.01 4.63 2.53
C CYS A 13 -17.43 3.94 1.22
N THR A 14 -18.02 4.68 0.29
CA THR A 14 -18.32 4.17 -1.05
C THR A 14 -17.00 4.09 -1.81
N ARG A 15 -16.35 2.93 -1.71
CA ARG A 15 -15.18 2.58 -2.50
C ARG A 15 -15.61 2.16 -3.90
N THR A 16 -14.82 2.52 -4.88
CA THR A 16 -15.10 2.27 -6.30
C THR A 16 -13.83 1.71 -6.94
N PRO A 17 -13.95 0.72 -7.85
CA PRO A 17 -12.79 0.11 -8.48
C PRO A 17 -12.09 1.12 -9.39
N LEU A 18 -10.77 1.26 -9.21
CA LEU A 18 -9.90 2.09 -10.05
C LEU A 18 -9.34 1.27 -11.21
N TYR A 19 -8.81 0.10 -10.90
CA TYR A 19 -8.30 -0.89 -11.85
C TYR A 19 -8.80 -2.28 -11.46
N SER A 20 -9.06 -3.12 -12.46
CA SER A 20 -9.49 -4.51 -12.30
C SER A 20 -8.62 -5.45 -13.13
N GLN A 21 -8.76 -6.76 -12.90
CA GLN A 21 -8.02 -7.81 -13.61
C GLN A 21 -6.49 -7.69 -13.47
N LEU A 22 -6.02 -7.15 -12.35
CA LEU A 22 -4.60 -7.07 -12.03
C LEU A 22 -4.08 -8.42 -11.55
N ASP A 23 -2.82 -8.74 -11.83
CA ASP A 23 -2.16 -9.77 -11.04
C ASP A 23 -1.83 -9.26 -9.63
N GLU A 24 -1.39 -10.17 -8.76
CA GLU A 24 -1.09 -9.82 -7.38
C GLU A 24 0.05 -8.80 -7.26
N GLN A 25 1.10 -8.93 -8.07
CA GLN A 25 2.25 -8.05 -8.01
C GLN A 25 1.86 -6.63 -8.46
N GLN A 26 1.14 -6.50 -9.57
CA GLN A 26 0.61 -5.24 -10.07
C GLN A 26 -0.33 -4.59 -9.04
N ALA A 27 -1.23 -5.36 -8.44
CA ALA A 27 -2.12 -4.85 -7.39
C ALA A 27 -1.34 -4.34 -6.18
N ASN A 28 -0.29 -5.05 -5.75
CA ASN A 28 0.57 -4.63 -4.65
C ASN A 28 1.38 -3.36 -5.00
N GLU A 29 1.89 -3.25 -6.24
CA GLU A 29 2.61 -2.06 -6.71
C GLU A 29 1.69 -0.82 -6.74
N LEU A 30 0.46 -0.97 -7.25
CA LEU A 30 -0.54 0.09 -7.27
C LEU A 30 -0.92 0.51 -5.84
N MET A 31 -1.20 -0.45 -4.97
CA MET A 31 -1.55 -0.19 -3.57
C MET A 31 -0.41 0.54 -2.85
N ALA A 32 0.83 0.10 -3.01
CA ALA A 32 1.99 0.75 -2.41
C ALA A 32 2.14 2.20 -2.88
N ALA A 33 1.95 2.47 -4.18
CA ALA A 33 2.05 3.80 -4.74
C ALA A 33 0.95 4.75 -4.26
N LEU A 34 -0.29 4.25 -4.11
CA LEU A 34 -1.42 5.04 -3.62
C LEU A 34 -1.28 5.35 -2.13
N LEU A 35 -0.90 4.36 -1.32
CA LEU A 35 -0.70 4.52 0.12
C LEU A 35 0.45 5.51 0.42
N ASP A 36 1.53 5.45 -0.36
CA ASP A 36 2.66 6.39 -0.26
C ASP A 36 2.24 7.84 -0.63
N ALA A 37 1.23 8.00 -1.48
CA ALA A 37 0.63 9.30 -1.80
C ALA A 37 -0.46 9.74 -0.80
N GLY A 38 -0.68 8.98 0.29
CA GLY A 38 -1.70 9.26 1.30
C GLY A 38 -3.13 8.92 0.87
N ILE A 39 -3.31 8.19 -0.23
CA ILE A 39 -4.62 7.80 -0.75
C ILE A 39 -4.99 6.43 -0.15
N PRO A 40 -6.10 6.31 0.61
CA PRO A 40 -6.54 5.03 1.12
C PRO A 40 -6.99 4.14 -0.04
N ALA A 41 -6.25 3.06 -0.26
CA ALA A 41 -6.50 2.07 -1.28
C ALA A 41 -6.64 0.67 -0.66
N GLU A 42 -7.53 -0.14 -1.20
CA GLU A 42 -7.71 -1.53 -0.80
C GLU A 42 -7.62 -2.46 -2.01
N LYS A 43 -7.17 -3.69 -1.75
CA LYS A 43 -7.05 -4.75 -2.75
C LYS A 43 -8.14 -5.79 -2.47
N ASP A 44 -9.06 -5.96 -3.41
CA ASP A 44 -10.13 -6.96 -3.35
C ASP A 44 -9.99 -7.98 -4.50
N PRO A 45 -10.51 -9.21 -4.35
CA PRO A 45 -10.63 -10.15 -5.47
C PRO A 45 -11.55 -9.57 -6.55
N SER A 46 -11.11 -9.63 -7.81
CA SER A 46 -11.90 -9.10 -8.93
C SER A 46 -13.26 -9.80 -9.07
N PRO A 47 -14.35 -9.09 -9.40
CA PRO A 47 -15.67 -9.68 -9.70
C PRO A 47 -15.64 -10.72 -10.83
N SER A 48 -14.63 -10.66 -11.70
CA SER A 48 -14.39 -11.65 -12.77
C SER A 48 -13.87 -13.00 -12.25
N LYS A 49 -13.68 -13.17 -10.94
CA LYS A 49 -13.06 -14.34 -10.29
C LYS A 49 -11.61 -14.62 -10.69
N THR A 50 -11.00 -13.70 -11.45
CA THR A 50 -9.64 -13.81 -11.96
C THR A 50 -8.92 -12.48 -11.71
N GLY A 51 -7.83 -12.57 -10.95
CA GLY A 51 -7.04 -11.40 -10.57
C GLY A 51 -7.65 -10.57 -9.44
N TRP A 52 -7.10 -9.38 -9.30
CA TRP A 52 -7.37 -8.45 -8.21
C TRP A 52 -7.87 -7.11 -8.75
N GLU A 53 -8.62 -6.40 -7.93
CA GLU A 53 -8.99 -5.01 -8.17
C GLU A 53 -8.43 -4.11 -7.05
N VAL A 54 -8.08 -2.89 -7.43
CA VAL A 54 -7.65 -1.86 -6.48
C VAL A 54 -8.77 -0.83 -6.36
N MET A 55 -9.29 -0.69 -5.16
CA MET A 55 -10.45 0.12 -4.79
C MET A 55 -9.99 1.39 -4.08
N VAL A 56 -10.53 2.55 -4.45
CA VAL A 56 -10.28 3.85 -3.79
C VAL A 56 -11.60 4.56 -3.49
N ASN A 57 -11.58 5.61 -2.66
CA ASN A 57 -12.77 6.43 -2.50
C ASN A 57 -13.12 7.14 -3.80
N ARG A 58 -14.43 7.29 -4.09
CA ARG A 58 -14.90 7.94 -5.32
C ARG A 58 -14.30 9.34 -5.54
N GLY A 59 -14.12 10.11 -4.48
CA GLY A 59 -13.53 11.47 -4.55
C GLY A 59 -12.04 11.48 -4.90
N ASP A 60 -11.33 10.39 -4.61
CA ASP A 60 -9.87 10.30 -4.77
C ASP A 60 -9.47 9.82 -6.18
N ILE A 61 -10.41 9.34 -7.00
CA ILE A 61 -10.14 8.74 -8.33
C ILE A 61 -9.29 9.64 -9.23
N PRO A 62 -9.60 10.94 -9.46
CA PRO A 62 -8.81 11.76 -10.37
C PRO A 62 -7.36 11.92 -9.90
N TYR A 63 -7.17 12.10 -8.59
CA TYR A 63 -5.85 12.24 -7.98
C TYR A 63 -5.08 10.91 -7.98
N ALA A 64 -5.76 9.79 -7.68
CA ALA A 64 -5.20 8.45 -7.75
C ALA A 64 -4.69 8.12 -9.16
N MET A 65 -5.46 8.42 -10.21
CA MET A 65 -5.04 8.25 -11.60
C MET A 65 -3.81 9.08 -11.93
N GLN A 66 -3.77 10.34 -11.50
CA GLN A 66 -2.62 11.22 -11.71
C GLN A 66 -1.35 10.68 -11.03
N VAL A 67 -1.47 10.23 -9.77
CA VAL A 67 -0.35 9.62 -9.02
C VAL A 67 0.17 8.38 -9.73
N LEU A 68 -0.71 7.45 -10.10
CA LEU A 68 -0.31 6.21 -10.79
C LEU A 68 0.32 6.48 -12.15
N THR A 69 -0.28 7.38 -12.94
CA THR A 69 0.25 7.76 -14.27
C THR A 69 1.63 8.41 -14.15
N SER A 70 1.84 9.28 -13.16
CA SER A 70 3.14 9.93 -12.92
C SER A 70 4.26 8.94 -12.56
N ARG A 71 3.89 7.77 -11.99
CA ARG A 71 4.79 6.67 -11.64
C ARG A 71 4.88 5.59 -12.71
N GLY A 72 4.20 5.77 -13.85
CA GLY A 72 4.16 4.79 -14.95
C GLY A 72 3.46 3.48 -14.59
N LEU A 73 2.48 3.53 -13.67
CA LEU A 73 1.68 2.39 -13.23
C LEU A 73 0.31 2.36 -13.94
N PRO A 74 -0.28 1.16 -14.18
CA PRO A 74 0.31 -0.17 -14.01
C PRO A 74 1.40 -0.47 -15.05
N ARG A 75 2.46 -1.18 -14.65
CA ARG A 75 3.53 -1.57 -15.56
C ARG A 75 3.02 -2.56 -16.61
N ALA A 76 3.48 -2.40 -17.84
CA ALA A 76 3.27 -3.37 -18.90
C ALA A 76 3.92 -4.70 -18.54
N LYS A 77 3.24 -5.80 -18.83
CA LYS A 77 3.81 -7.14 -18.76
C LYS A 77 4.61 -7.40 -20.03
N TYR A 78 5.81 -7.91 -19.87
CA TYR A 78 6.65 -8.33 -20.98
C TYR A 78 6.80 -9.84 -20.94
N SER A 79 6.67 -10.49 -22.09
CA SER A 79 7.00 -11.91 -22.23
C SER A 79 8.52 -12.08 -22.12
N SER A 80 8.97 -13.03 -21.31
CA SER A 80 10.37 -13.42 -21.25
C SER A 80 10.73 -14.39 -22.37
N LEU A 81 12.03 -14.58 -22.59
CA LEU A 81 12.52 -15.57 -23.57
C LEU A 81 12.04 -16.99 -23.22
N GLY A 82 11.94 -17.29 -21.91
CA GLY A 82 11.37 -18.54 -21.41
C GLY A 82 9.86 -18.69 -21.65
N ASP A 83 9.13 -17.57 -21.77
CA ASP A 83 7.69 -17.61 -22.06
C ASP A 83 7.41 -17.88 -23.54
N VAL A 84 8.28 -17.37 -24.42
CA VAL A 84 8.12 -17.47 -25.88
C VAL A 84 8.66 -18.81 -26.40
N PHE A 85 9.79 -19.28 -25.89
CA PHE A 85 10.46 -20.50 -26.37
C PHE A 85 10.29 -21.67 -25.39
N LYS A 86 9.06 -21.91 -24.91
CA LYS A 86 8.74 -23.06 -24.05
C LYS A 86 8.98 -24.38 -24.79
N LYS A 87 9.36 -25.43 -24.05
CA LYS A 87 9.51 -26.78 -24.61
C LYS A 87 8.14 -27.42 -24.79
N GLU A 88 7.37 -26.93 -25.75
CA GLU A 88 6.03 -27.41 -26.09
C GLU A 88 6.10 -28.07 -27.48
N GLY A 89 6.40 -29.37 -27.51
CA GLY A 89 6.56 -30.13 -28.75
C GLY A 89 7.50 -31.32 -28.62
N PHE A 90 7.42 -32.28 -29.56
CA PHE A 90 8.25 -33.49 -29.54
C PHE A 90 9.71 -33.23 -29.95
N ALA A 91 9.97 -32.18 -30.75
CA ALA A 91 11.31 -31.77 -31.17
C ALA A 91 11.49 -30.26 -30.96
N SER A 92 12.66 -29.84 -30.46
CA SER A 92 13.05 -28.43 -30.31
C SER A 92 14.03 -28.04 -31.42
N SER A 93 13.92 -26.82 -31.94
CA SER A 93 14.91 -26.28 -32.87
C SER A 93 16.23 -25.92 -32.16
N ALA A 94 17.34 -25.90 -32.90
CA ALA A 94 18.64 -25.48 -32.35
C ALA A 94 18.59 -24.03 -31.81
N LEU A 95 17.81 -23.16 -32.46
CA LEU A 95 17.59 -21.78 -32.02
C LEU A 95 16.85 -21.73 -30.67
N GLU A 96 15.80 -22.55 -30.49
CA GLU A 96 15.07 -22.63 -29.23
C GLU A 96 15.93 -23.14 -28.07
N GLU A 97 16.74 -24.17 -28.32
CA GLU A 97 17.63 -24.73 -27.31
C GLU A 97 18.67 -23.70 -26.86
N LYS A 98 19.27 -22.99 -27.83
CA LYS A 98 20.18 -21.88 -27.55
C LYS A 98 19.48 -20.76 -26.77
N ALA A 99 18.28 -20.35 -27.17
CA ALA A 99 17.52 -19.32 -26.48
C ALA A 99 17.23 -19.70 -25.00
N ARG A 100 16.82 -20.95 -24.76
CA ARG A 100 16.59 -21.46 -23.39
C ARG A 100 17.87 -21.54 -22.58
N TYR A 101 18.97 -22.02 -23.17
CA TYR A 101 20.28 -22.05 -22.53
C TYR A 101 20.72 -20.66 -22.08
N LEU A 102 20.64 -19.66 -22.99
CA LEU A 102 20.99 -18.28 -22.68
C LEU A 102 20.10 -17.66 -21.61
N TYR A 103 18.78 -17.94 -21.66
CA TYR A 103 17.87 -17.49 -20.63
C TYR A 103 18.23 -18.09 -19.26
N GLY A 104 18.44 -19.40 -19.19
CA GLY A 104 18.83 -20.10 -17.97
C GLY A 104 20.15 -19.57 -17.39
N LEU A 105 21.16 -19.41 -18.24
CA LEU A 105 22.45 -18.83 -17.85
C LEU A 105 22.30 -17.41 -17.31
N SER A 106 21.51 -16.57 -17.97
CA SER A 106 21.23 -15.22 -17.50
C SER A 106 20.54 -15.21 -16.13
N GLN A 107 19.59 -16.13 -15.88
CA GLN A 107 18.89 -16.25 -14.60
C GLN A 107 19.83 -16.70 -13.49
N GLU A 108 20.72 -17.66 -13.74
CA GLU A 108 21.68 -18.14 -12.73
C GLU A 108 22.70 -17.06 -12.34
N LEU A 109 23.17 -16.28 -13.32
CA LEU A 109 24.04 -15.12 -13.06
C LEU A 109 23.30 -14.03 -12.28
N GLN A 110 22.07 -13.69 -12.67
CA GLN A 110 21.24 -12.73 -11.94
C GLN A 110 21.03 -13.19 -10.49
N ARG A 111 20.72 -14.46 -10.27
CA ARG A 111 20.53 -15.05 -8.94
C ARG A 111 21.80 -14.96 -8.10
N THR A 112 22.96 -15.23 -8.69
CA THR A 112 24.23 -15.18 -7.98
C THR A 112 24.62 -13.76 -7.62
N LEU A 113 24.53 -12.83 -8.57
CA LEU A 113 24.85 -11.41 -8.34
C LEU A 113 23.90 -10.76 -7.32
N THR A 114 22.62 -11.15 -7.29
CA THR A 114 21.65 -10.65 -6.31
C THR A 114 21.97 -11.08 -4.88
N ARG A 115 22.80 -12.13 -4.67
CA ARG A 115 23.25 -12.54 -3.33
C ARG A 115 24.38 -11.69 -2.77
N ILE A 116 24.99 -10.83 -3.59
CA ILE A 116 26.04 -9.91 -3.13
C ILE A 116 25.42 -8.88 -2.19
N ASP A 117 26.04 -8.65 -1.04
CA ASP A 117 25.56 -7.64 -0.09
C ASP A 117 25.52 -6.25 -0.74
N GLY A 118 24.44 -5.53 -0.50
CA GLY A 118 24.17 -4.25 -1.16
C GLY A 118 23.44 -4.33 -2.51
N VAL A 119 23.36 -5.50 -3.15
CA VAL A 119 22.57 -5.69 -4.37
C VAL A 119 21.11 -5.96 -4.01
N VAL A 120 20.20 -5.16 -4.56
CA VAL A 120 18.75 -5.31 -4.42
C VAL A 120 18.18 -6.13 -5.57
N GLU A 121 18.65 -5.87 -6.79
CA GLU A 121 18.27 -6.59 -8.01
C GLU A 121 19.45 -6.58 -8.97
N ALA A 122 19.67 -7.68 -9.69
CA ALA A 122 20.62 -7.75 -10.78
C ALA A 122 19.91 -8.17 -12.08
N ARG A 123 20.24 -7.52 -13.20
CA ARG A 123 19.82 -7.94 -14.55
C ARG A 123 21.04 -8.21 -15.39
N VAL A 124 21.04 -9.35 -16.06
CA VAL A 124 22.13 -9.80 -16.91
C VAL A 124 21.57 -10.13 -18.29
N HIS A 125 22.18 -9.55 -19.32
CA HIS A 125 21.91 -9.83 -20.71
C HIS A 125 23.18 -10.33 -21.37
N ILE A 126 23.09 -11.44 -22.08
CA ILE A 126 24.23 -12.12 -22.70
C ILE A 126 23.98 -12.17 -24.22
N ALA A 127 24.97 -11.76 -24.99
CA ALA A 127 24.97 -11.90 -26.44
C ALA A 127 26.06 -12.90 -26.84
N LEU A 128 25.62 -14.09 -27.30
CA LEU A 128 26.49 -15.11 -27.89
C LEU A 128 26.29 -15.15 -29.41
N PRO A 129 27.34 -14.92 -30.22
CA PRO A 129 27.27 -15.03 -31.68
C PRO A 129 26.94 -16.47 -32.11
N ASP A 130 26.52 -16.63 -33.37
CA ASP A 130 26.49 -17.95 -34.01
C ASP A 130 27.89 -18.27 -34.53
N ARG A 131 28.37 -19.49 -34.26
CA ARG A 131 29.65 -19.97 -34.79
C ARG A 131 29.43 -20.40 -36.23
N ASP A 132 29.99 -19.65 -37.18
CA ASP A 132 30.01 -20.03 -38.59
C ASP A 132 31.01 -21.20 -38.79
N PRO A 133 30.56 -22.40 -39.18
CA PRO A 133 31.45 -23.53 -39.42
C PRO A 133 32.39 -23.33 -40.61
N LEU A 134 32.15 -22.32 -41.47
CA LEU A 134 32.98 -21.99 -42.63
C LEU A 134 34.03 -20.91 -42.33
N GLY A 135 34.14 -20.45 -41.07
CA GLY A 135 35.24 -19.60 -40.63
C GLY A 135 35.12 -18.14 -41.05
N GLY A 136 33.94 -17.53 -40.85
CA GLY A 136 33.75 -16.08 -40.92
C GLY A 136 34.26 -15.33 -39.68
N ASN A 137 34.28 -13.99 -39.76
CA ASN A 137 34.60 -13.11 -38.64
C ASN A 137 33.53 -13.27 -37.54
N VAL A 138 33.84 -14.03 -36.50
CA VAL A 138 32.92 -14.29 -35.39
C VAL A 138 32.86 -13.03 -34.53
N GLN A 139 31.67 -12.44 -34.44
CA GLN A 139 31.41 -11.33 -33.52
C GLN A 139 31.71 -11.79 -32.07
N ASP A 140 32.54 -11.06 -31.32
CA ASP A 140 32.86 -11.47 -29.94
C ASP A 140 31.60 -11.57 -29.05
N SER A 141 31.57 -12.57 -28.15
CA SER A 141 30.57 -12.62 -27.09
C SER A 141 30.65 -11.36 -26.20
N SER A 142 29.51 -10.91 -25.68
CA SER A 142 29.46 -9.78 -24.76
C SER A 142 28.36 -9.94 -23.72
N ALA A 143 28.50 -9.21 -22.61
CA ALA A 143 27.53 -9.21 -21.52
C ALA A 143 27.26 -7.79 -21.01
N SER A 144 26.01 -7.55 -20.63
CA SER A 144 25.58 -6.30 -19.98
C SER A 144 24.93 -6.65 -18.65
N VAL A 145 25.42 -6.00 -17.59
CA VAL A 145 25.00 -6.22 -16.21
C VAL A 145 24.48 -4.91 -15.65
N LEU A 146 23.24 -4.92 -15.18
CA LEU A 146 22.64 -3.82 -14.43
C LEU A 146 22.51 -4.25 -12.98
N ILE A 147 23.06 -3.46 -12.07
CA ILE A 147 23.00 -3.68 -10.63
C ILE A 147 22.17 -2.55 -10.00
N PHE A 148 21.11 -2.93 -9.31
CA PHE A 148 20.34 -2.03 -8.48
C PHE A 148 20.88 -2.12 -7.05
N GLU A 149 21.55 -1.08 -6.58
CA GLU A 149 22.22 -1.05 -5.27
C GLU A 149 21.36 -0.35 -4.21
N ARG A 150 21.54 -0.77 -2.96
CA ARG A 150 20.87 -0.17 -1.79
C ARG A 150 21.34 1.28 -1.58
N PRO A 151 20.47 2.21 -1.15
CA PRO A 151 20.90 3.54 -0.75
C PRO A 151 22.04 3.51 0.27
N GLY A 152 23.12 4.25 0.00
CA GLY A 152 24.27 4.36 0.89
C GLY A 152 25.26 3.19 0.85
N GLN A 153 25.02 2.16 0.02
CA GLN A 153 26.00 1.12 -0.26
C GLN A 153 26.43 1.20 -1.73
N SER A 154 27.62 1.75 -1.97
CA SER A 154 28.18 1.80 -3.32
C SER A 154 28.93 0.51 -3.65
N LEU A 155 28.61 -0.09 -4.78
CA LEU A 155 29.26 -1.32 -5.25
C LEU A 155 30.33 -1.08 -6.34
N ARG A 156 30.72 0.18 -6.55
CA ARG A 156 31.69 0.56 -7.60
C ARG A 156 33.05 -0.11 -7.41
N ASP A 157 33.50 -0.27 -6.18
CA ASP A 157 34.77 -0.95 -5.87
C ASP A 157 34.76 -2.44 -6.23
N ARG A 158 33.57 -3.04 -6.38
CA ARG A 158 33.37 -4.44 -6.78
C ARG A 158 33.13 -4.59 -8.29
N GLU A 159 33.17 -3.51 -9.07
CA GLU A 159 32.88 -3.55 -10.51
C GLU A 159 33.81 -4.53 -11.24
N THR A 160 35.10 -4.52 -10.93
CA THR A 160 36.09 -5.43 -11.54
C THR A 160 35.79 -6.89 -11.20
N ASP A 161 35.49 -7.20 -9.94
CA ASP A 161 35.15 -8.56 -9.51
C ASP A 161 33.90 -9.08 -10.22
N ILE A 162 32.88 -8.23 -10.37
CA ILE A 162 31.65 -8.56 -11.10
C ILE A 162 31.97 -8.83 -12.58
N LYS A 163 32.80 -8.00 -13.21
CA LYS A 163 33.19 -8.21 -14.62
C LYS A 163 33.96 -9.52 -14.81
N VAL A 164 34.92 -9.80 -13.94
CA VAL A 164 35.71 -11.04 -14.00
C VAL A 164 34.81 -12.27 -13.78
N PHE A 165 33.94 -12.23 -12.77
CA PHE A 165 32.99 -13.31 -12.52
C PHE A 165 32.09 -13.60 -13.74
N VAL A 166 31.52 -12.56 -14.36
CA VAL A 166 30.65 -12.73 -15.54
C VAL A 166 31.45 -13.23 -16.74
N LYS A 167 32.67 -12.71 -16.95
CA LYS A 167 33.59 -13.18 -17.99
C LYS A 167 33.86 -14.68 -17.85
N ASP A 168 34.22 -15.14 -16.65
CA ASP A 168 34.55 -16.54 -16.40
C ASP A 168 33.35 -17.49 -16.42
N SER A 169 32.12 -16.94 -16.30
CA SER A 169 30.89 -17.73 -16.28
C SER A 169 30.22 -17.90 -17.65
N VAL A 170 30.69 -17.20 -18.69
CA VAL A 170 30.07 -17.19 -20.02
C VAL A 170 31.05 -17.73 -21.06
N GLU A 171 30.61 -18.74 -21.82
CA GLU A 171 31.44 -19.32 -22.87
C GLU A 171 31.74 -18.34 -24.01
N GLY A 172 33.00 -18.29 -24.43
CA GLY A 172 33.48 -17.42 -25.51
C GLY A 172 33.57 -15.93 -25.14
N LEU A 173 33.40 -15.59 -23.86
CA LEU A 173 33.60 -14.24 -23.35
C LEU A 173 35.00 -14.13 -22.74
N ASP A 174 36.01 -13.94 -23.60
CA ASP A 174 37.41 -13.98 -23.16
C ASP A 174 37.96 -12.61 -22.71
N ASP A 175 37.32 -11.52 -23.14
CA ASP A 175 37.73 -10.14 -22.86
C ASP A 175 36.80 -9.48 -21.81
N VAL A 176 37.39 -9.08 -20.68
CA VAL A 176 36.69 -8.39 -19.59
C VAL A 176 36.08 -7.06 -20.04
N ASN A 177 36.63 -6.42 -21.08
CA ASN A 177 36.12 -5.15 -21.61
C ASN A 177 34.81 -5.32 -22.39
N LYS A 178 34.43 -6.55 -22.73
CA LYS A 178 33.13 -6.89 -23.33
C LYS A 178 32.03 -7.07 -22.29
N VAL A 179 32.35 -6.89 -21.01
CA VAL A 179 31.40 -6.87 -19.90
C VAL A 179 31.15 -5.43 -19.47
N THR A 180 29.94 -4.94 -19.75
CA THR A 180 29.50 -3.63 -19.26
C THR A 180 28.73 -3.80 -17.97
N VAL A 181 29.13 -3.07 -16.92
CA VAL A 181 28.40 -3.03 -15.65
C VAL A 181 27.91 -1.61 -15.40
N LYS A 182 26.63 -1.46 -15.05
CA LYS A 182 26.04 -0.18 -14.66
C LYS A 182 25.32 -0.35 -13.33
N PHE A 183 25.51 0.62 -12.44
CA PHE A 183 24.87 0.62 -11.13
C PHE A 183 23.85 1.74 -11.03
N PHE A 184 22.71 1.43 -10.42
CA PHE A 184 21.60 2.33 -10.14
C PHE A 184 21.24 2.22 -8.67
N THR A 185 21.12 3.34 -7.97
CA THR A 185 20.68 3.31 -6.58
C THR A 185 19.15 3.24 -6.52
N VAL A 186 18.61 2.24 -5.82
CA VAL A 186 17.15 2.19 -5.59
C VAL A 186 16.73 3.30 -4.63
N THR A 187 15.51 3.82 -4.77
CA THR A 187 14.98 4.79 -3.81
C THR A 187 14.71 4.09 -2.48
N ALA A 188 15.13 4.71 -1.37
CA ALA A 188 14.86 4.18 -0.04
C ALA A 188 13.34 4.09 0.19
N PRO A 189 12.84 3.00 0.82
CA PRO A 189 11.43 2.94 1.16
C PRO A 189 11.06 4.14 2.05
N PRO A 190 9.87 4.75 1.85
CA PRO A 190 9.40 5.82 2.70
C PRO A 190 9.39 5.33 4.16
N LYS A 191 9.87 6.17 5.09
CA LYS A 191 9.80 5.85 6.52
C LYS A 191 8.33 5.56 6.85
N ALA A 192 8.09 4.43 7.50
CA ALA A 192 6.75 3.98 7.88
C ALA A 192 5.93 5.18 8.38
N HIS A 193 4.75 5.39 7.76
CA HIS A 193 3.80 6.37 8.27
C HIS A 193 3.58 6.08 9.76
N GLN A 194 4.02 6.99 10.62
CA GLN A 194 3.53 7.04 11.99
C GLN A 194 2.06 7.44 11.89
N GLY A 195 1.22 6.44 11.63
CA GLY A 195 -0.22 6.57 11.68
C GLY A 195 -0.61 6.90 13.11
N GLY A 196 -0.60 8.19 13.45
CA GLY A 196 -1.42 8.68 14.54
C GLY A 196 -2.86 8.36 14.13
N GLY A 197 -3.39 7.25 14.64
CA GLY A 197 -4.77 6.86 14.37
C GLY A 197 -5.73 8.00 14.72
N PRO A 198 -6.97 7.99 14.20
CA PRO A 198 -7.94 9.07 14.42
C PRO A 198 -8.17 9.35 15.92
N LEU A 199 -7.94 8.36 16.78
CA LEU A 199 -7.95 8.53 18.23
C LEU A 199 -6.88 9.51 18.75
N ASN A 200 -5.66 9.48 18.22
CA ASN A 200 -4.59 10.39 18.65
C ASN A 200 -4.83 11.83 18.17
N ALA A 201 -5.42 12.02 16.99
CA ALA A 201 -5.80 13.34 16.48
C ALA A 201 -7.00 13.93 17.25
N VAL A 202 -7.95 13.09 17.68
CA VAL A 202 -9.07 13.51 18.54
C VAL A 202 -8.59 13.81 19.95
N ILE A 203 -7.71 13.00 20.54
CA ILE A 203 -7.16 13.26 21.89
C ILE A 203 -6.33 14.56 21.91
N GLY A 204 -5.64 14.91 20.83
CA GLY A 204 -4.87 16.15 20.72
C GLY A 204 -5.69 17.43 20.46
N SER A 205 -6.95 17.30 20.04
CA SER A 205 -7.83 18.45 19.71
C SER A 205 -8.92 18.73 20.75
N ILE A 206 -9.01 17.93 21.81
CA ILE A 206 -9.90 18.22 22.94
C ILE A 206 -9.21 19.26 23.83
N ASP A 207 -9.58 20.52 23.68
CA ASP A 207 -9.24 21.58 24.62
C ASP A 207 -9.77 21.21 26.02
N LEU A 208 -8.86 20.80 26.91
CA LEU A 208 -9.18 20.34 28.26
C LEU A 208 -9.96 21.41 29.05
N SER A 209 -9.76 22.69 28.71
CA SER A 209 -10.50 23.84 29.25
C SER A 209 -11.99 23.80 28.92
N ALA A 210 -12.38 23.40 27.70
CA ALA A 210 -13.78 23.32 27.29
C ALA A 210 -14.54 22.21 28.03
N VAL A 211 -13.87 21.10 28.35
CA VAL A 211 -14.44 20.00 29.14
C VAL A 211 -14.65 20.44 30.60
N ILE A 212 -13.68 21.14 31.18
CA ILE A 212 -13.76 21.65 32.55
C ILE A 212 -14.89 22.70 32.68
N ILE A 213 -15.02 23.60 31.71
CA ILE A 213 -16.09 24.62 31.69
C ILE A 213 -17.46 23.94 31.54
N GLY A 214 -17.59 22.97 30.63
CA GLY A 214 -18.83 22.22 30.44
C GLY A 214 -19.27 21.45 31.68
N ALA A 215 -18.34 20.79 32.37
CA ALA A 215 -18.60 20.10 33.64
C ALA A 215 -18.97 21.07 34.76
N GLY A 216 -18.28 22.21 34.86
CA GLY A 216 -18.57 23.25 35.86
C GLY A 216 -19.97 23.84 35.73
N VAL A 217 -20.41 24.14 34.49
CA VAL A 217 -21.76 24.67 34.23
C VAL A 217 -22.84 23.66 34.61
N LEU A 218 -22.62 22.38 34.34
CA LEU A 218 -23.56 21.31 34.73
C LEU A 218 -23.70 21.16 36.25
N VAL A 219 -22.59 21.25 36.99
CA VAL A 219 -22.61 21.19 38.46
C VAL A 219 -23.36 22.40 39.03
N VAL A 220 -23.13 23.60 38.50
CA VAL A 220 -23.84 24.82 38.94
C VAL A 220 -25.34 24.71 38.66
N LEU A 221 -25.74 24.24 37.48
CA LEU A 221 -27.15 24.03 37.15
C LEU A 221 -27.81 22.99 38.05
N ALA A 222 -27.10 21.90 38.40
CA ALA A 222 -27.60 20.90 39.34
C ALA A 222 -27.78 21.46 40.76
N ILE A 223 -26.84 22.30 41.23
CA ILE A 223 -26.94 22.97 42.53
C ILE A 223 -28.12 23.95 42.54
N VAL A 224 -28.29 24.75 41.49
CA VAL A 224 -29.41 25.70 41.36
C VAL A 224 -30.75 24.96 41.32
N ALA A 225 -30.86 23.88 40.56
CA ALA A 225 -32.07 23.05 40.50
C ALA A 225 -32.38 22.41 41.85
N PHE A 226 -31.37 21.94 42.59
CA PHE A 226 -31.53 21.38 43.93
C PHE A 226 -32.02 22.44 44.93
N PHE A 227 -31.45 23.66 44.88
CA PHE A 227 -31.87 24.76 45.74
C PHE A 227 -33.28 25.25 45.43
N PHE A 228 -33.63 25.39 44.14
CA PHE A 228 -34.98 25.78 43.71
C PHE A 228 -36.02 24.71 44.06
N GLY A 229 -35.69 23.42 43.91
CA GLY A 229 -36.55 22.31 44.34
C GLY A 229 -36.80 22.31 45.84
N ARG A 230 -35.76 22.60 46.64
CA ARG A 230 -35.85 22.71 48.10
C ARG A 230 -36.62 23.95 48.57
N LEU A 231 -36.56 25.04 47.80
CA LEU A 231 -37.35 26.25 48.08
C LEU A 231 -38.83 26.01 47.74
N ARG A 232 -39.11 25.35 46.61
CA ARG A 232 -40.47 25.00 46.18
C ARG A 232 -41.13 24.01 47.14
N SER A 233 -40.39 23.07 47.72
CA SER A 233 -40.93 22.14 48.73
C SER A 233 -41.22 22.80 50.08
N ARG A 234 -40.64 23.97 50.37
CA ARG A 234 -41.01 24.79 51.54
C ARG A 234 -42.26 25.66 51.33
N PHE A 235 -42.63 25.90 50.08
CA PHE A 235 -43.83 26.67 49.71
C PHE A 235 -44.98 25.79 49.20
N ALA A 236 -44.90 24.47 49.31
CA ALA A 236 -46.04 23.61 49.08
C ALA A 236 -47.06 23.81 50.23
N PRO A 237 -48.27 24.31 49.96
CA PRO A 237 -49.28 24.49 51.01
C PRO A 237 -49.67 23.12 51.58
N ALA A 238 -49.70 23.03 52.91
CA ALA A 238 -50.22 21.89 53.63
C ALA A 238 -51.65 21.61 53.15
N ALA A 239 -51.91 20.38 52.71
CA ALA A 239 -53.25 19.88 52.49
C ALA A 239 -54.05 20.06 53.79
N ALA A 240 -55.03 20.96 53.78
CA ALA A 240 -55.96 21.13 54.88
C ALA A 240 -56.85 19.89 54.97
N ALA A 241 -56.60 19.06 55.99
CA ALA A 241 -57.50 18.02 56.43
C ALA A 241 -58.60 18.60 57.35
N ALA A 242 -59.74 17.90 57.35
CA ALA A 242 -60.76 17.75 58.41
C ALA A 242 -62.15 18.38 58.13
N PRO A 243 -63.25 17.88 58.75
CA PRO A 243 -63.48 16.56 59.36
C PRO A 243 -64.81 15.88 58.97
N THR A 244 -64.89 14.58 59.25
CA THR A 244 -66.12 13.81 59.45
C THR A 244 -66.91 14.36 60.65
N ASN A 245 -68.20 14.66 60.48
CA ASN A 245 -69.20 14.49 61.55
C ASN A 245 -70.62 14.41 61.00
N ALA A 246 -71.35 13.46 61.57
CA ALA A 246 -72.74 13.16 61.29
C ALA A 246 -73.70 14.00 62.16
N ARG A 247 -74.97 14.03 61.72
CA ARG A 247 -76.24 14.28 62.43
C ARG A 247 -76.78 15.72 62.59
N SER A 248 -77.91 15.92 61.93
CA SER A 248 -79.20 16.57 62.31
C SER A 248 -79.72 17.26 61.03
N GLY A 249 -80.92 17.02 60.49
CA GLY A 249 -82.23 16.99 61.12
C GLY A 249 -82.98 18.27 60.72
N VAL A 250 -84.12 18.12 60.02
CA VAL A 250 -85.23 19.08 59.83
C VAL A 250 -85.34 19.85 58.48
N TRP A 251 -86.35 19.41 57.71
CA TRP A 251 -87.40 20.11 56.92
C TRP A 251 -87.37 21.64 56.69
N ASN A 252 -87.59 22.08 55.43
CA ASN A 252 -88.83 22.75 54.95
C ASN A 252 -88.64 23.38 53.55
N GLY A 253 -89.65 23.21 52.68
CA GLY A 253 -89.80 23.88 51.38
C GLY A 253 -90.41 22.98 50.33
#